data_AF-A0A7S0RHN9-F1
#
_entry.id   AF-A0A7S0RHN9-F1
#
_cell.length_a   1.000
_cell.length_b   1.000
_cell.length_c   1.000
_cell.angle_alpha   90.00
_cell.angle_beta   90.00
_cell.angle_gamma   90.00
#
_symmetry.space_group_name_H-M   'P 1'
#
loop_
_entity.id
_entity.type
_entity.pdbx_description
1 polymer ?
#
loop_
_entity_poly.entity_id
_entity_poly.type
_entity_poly.pdbx_seq_one_letter_code
_entity_poly.pdbx_strand_id
1 'polypeptide(L)'
;MEAQTFPRTCDEIYDDYQKRRAGLLKALTDDAEDFFNACDPDKENLCLYGTREGTWHVSPPAEEVPPLLPEPCLGINFARDGMPRRDWLALVAVHSDTWLMSVAFYYGVKLDINGRAKLFKLINQQPTLFEVVTNRKAANKPGAGPPPKKQKFDRPTESAFPSGKLIKEADVGPQLRGRQAEMFWPDDQKWYLVEITHVNPKTKQAKITYATGEFEEVDLDEMVRDGHMTLL
;
A
#
# COMPACT_ATOMS: atom_id res chain seq x y z
N MET A 1 6.27 33.11 23.92
CA MET A 1 6.22 31.72 23.47
C MET A 1 4.90 31.15 23.92
N GLU A 2 3.93 31.03 23.02
CA GLU A 2 2.71 30.28 23.32
C GLU A 2 3.12 28.83 23.60
N ALA A 3 2.65 28.25 24.69
CA ALA A 3 2.92 26.86 25.01
C ALA A 3 2.29 26.00 23.91
N GLN A 4 3.10 25.32 23.10
CA GLN A 4 2.62 24.42 22.07
C GLN A 4 1.78 23.31 22.74
N THR A 5 0.47 23.32 22.50
CA THR A 5 -0.46 22.40 23.15
C THR A 5 -0.45 21.08 22.39
N PHE A 6 0.28 20.10 22.94
CA PHE A 6 0.28 18.73 22.42
C PHE A 6 -1.02 18.00 22.77
N PRO A 7 -1.54 17.14 21.88
CA PRO A 7 -2.73 16.33 22.16
C PRO A 7 -2.42 15.33 23.29
N ARG A 8 -3.36 15.13 24.22
CA ARG A 8 -3.14 14.30 25.42
C ARG A 8 -4.17 13.20 25.60
N THR A 9 -5.37 13.40 25.08
CA THR A 9 -6.44 12.39 25.12
C THR A 9 -6.45 11.54 23.85
N CYS A 10 -7.03 10.35 23.92
CA CYS A 10 -7.17 9.47 22.76
C CYS A 10 -7.86 10.18 21.57
N ASP A 11 -8.88 11.00 21.84
CA ASP A 11 -9.65 11.66 20.79
C ASP A 11 -8.89 12.84 20.18
N GLU A 12 -8.16 13.63 20.98
CA GLU A 12 -7.27 14.68 20.48
C GLU A 12 -6.11 14.13 19.65
N ILE A 13 -5.53 12.99 20.06
CA ILE A 13 -4.43 12.34 19.33
C ILE A 13 -4.95 11.80 18.00
N TYR A 14 -6.16 11.22 17.99
CA TYR A 14 -6.78 10.75 16.76
C TYR A 14 -7.14 11.90 15.81
N ASP A 15 -7.63 13.03 16.33
CA ASP A 15 -7.87 14.25 15.54
C ASP A 15 -6.56 14.78 14.90
N ASP A 16 -5.46 14.81 15.67
CA ASP A 16 -4.13 15.17 15.14
C ASP A 16 -3.68 14.21 14.02
N TYR A 17 -3.83 12.90 14.22
CA TYR A 17 -3.56 11.88 13.22
C TYR A 17 -4.37 12.12 11.94
N GLN A 18 -5.68 12.38 12.07
CA GLN A 18 -6.56 12.58 10.91
C GLN A 18 -6.15 13.80 10.09
N LYS A 19 -5.79 14.92 10.74
CA LYS A 19 -5.35 16.14 10.05
C LYS A 19 -4.04 15.92 9.30
N ARG A 20 -3.04 15.35 9.96
CA ARG A 20 -1.76 15.02 9.30
C ARG A 20 -1.96 14.06 8.13
N ARG A 21 -2.77 13.01 8.32
CA ARG A 21 -3.12 12.05 7.26
C ARG A 21 -3.81 12.74 6.09
N ALA A 22 -4.71 13.69 6.34
CA ALA A 22 -5.39 14.43 5.28
C ALA A 22 -4.40 15.25 4.44
N GLY A 23 -3.45 15.95 5.09
CA GLY A 23 -2.39 16.67 4.38
C GLY A 23 -1.53 15.76 3.53
N LEU A 24 -1.06 14.65 4.10
CA LEU A 24 -0.25 13.65 3.38
C LEU A 24 -1.01 13.01 2.23
N LEU A 25 -2.29 12.68 2.43
CA LEU A 25 -3.12 12.11 1.37
C LEU A 25 -3.23 13.10 0.21
N LYS A 26 -3.48 14.38 0.51
CA LYS A 26 -3.53 15.44 -0.50
C LYS A 26 -2.23 15.54 -1.28
N ALA A 27 -1.08 15.48 -0.60
CA ALA A 27 0.25 15.47 -1.25
C ALA A 27 0.44 14.30 -2.22
N LEU A 28 -0.11 13.13 -1.87
CA LEU A 28 0.06 11.88 -2.61
C LEU A 28 -1.02 11.66 -3.68
N THR A 29 -2.10 12.45 -3.66
CA THR A 29 -3.20 12.37 -4.65
C THR A 29 -3.37 13.70 -5.39
N ASP A 30 -4.07 14.65 -4.78
CA ASP A 30 -4.62 15.82 -5.45
C ASP A 30 -3.49 16.80 -5.85
N ASP A 31 -2.48 16.92 -5.00
CA ASP A 31 -1.31 17.79 -5.19
C ASP A 31 -0.07 16.98 -5.59
N ALA A 32 -0.23 15.77 -6.14
CA ALA A 32 0.90 14.88 -6.45
C ALA A 32 1.93 15.50 -7.41
N GLU A 33 1.49 16.37 -8.32
CA GLU A 33 2.38 17.11 -9.22
C GLU A 33 3.24 18.13 -8.46
N ASP A 34 2.63 18.95 -7.61
CA ASP A 34 3.34 19.93 -6.79
C ASP A 34 4.32 19.25 -5.83
N PHE A 35 3.90 18.14 -5.22
CA PHE A 35 4.75 17.33 -4.35
C PHE A 35 5.95 16.75 -5.09
N PHE A 36 5.75 16.20 -6.29
CA PHE A 36 6.83 15.67 -7.12
C PHE A 36 7.84 16.75 -7.51
N ASN A 37 7.36 17.95 -7.86
CA ASN A 37 8.20 19.10 -8.21
C ASN A 37 8.97 19.65 -7.01
N ALA A 38 8.39 19.58 -5.80
CA ALA A 38 9.06 19.98 -4.57
C ALA A 38 10.20 19.02 -4.16
N CYS A 39 10.12 17.74 -4.54
CA CYS A 39 11.10 16.70 -4.24
C CYS A 39 12.27 16.68 -5.21
N ASP A 40 13.01 17.79 -5.30
CA ASP A 40 14.18 17.93 -6.18
C ASP A 40 15.36 17.03 -5.71
N PRO A 41 15.85 16.07 -6.54
CA PRO A 41 16.96 15.19 -6.20
C PRO A 41 18.30 15.92 -6.04
N ASP A 42 18.45 17.12 -6.59
CA ASP A 42 19.67 17.93 -6.48
C ASP A 42 19.73 18.75 -5.18
N LYS A 43 18.65 18.73 -4.38
CA LYS A 43 18.61 19.34 -3.04
C LYS A 43 19.14 18.39 -1.98
N GLU A 44 19.34 18.93 -0.79
CA GLU A 44 19.61 18.14 0.41
C GLU A 44 18.52 17.10 0.68
N ASN A 45 18.73 16.24 1.68
CA ASN A 45 17.82 15.15 1.96
C ASN A 45 16.47 15.69 2.46
N LEU A 46 15.40 15.47 1.69
CA LEU A 46 14.08 15.98 2.01
C LEU A 46 13.20 14.91 2.66
N CYS A 47 12.25 15.37 3.48
CA CYS A 47 11.18 14.57 4.06
C CYS A 47 9.82 15.17 3.68
N LEU A 48 8.75 14.35 3.70
CA LEU A 48 7.38 14.80 3.57
C LEU A 48 6.71 14.88 4.96
N TYR A 49 6.12 16.03 5.28
CA TYR A 49 5.44 16.27 6.55
C TYR A 49 3.95 16.54 6.36
N GLY A 50 3.12 15.89 7.19
CA GLY A 50 1.73 16.27 7.43
C GLY A 50 1.61 17.20 8.63
N THR A 51 0.86 18.29 8.50
CA THR A 51 0.71 19.32 9.55
C THR A 51 -0.56 19.12 10.38
N ARG A 52 -0.67 19.84 11.50
CA ARG A 52 -1.88 19.82 12.35
C ARG A 52 -3.02 20.63 11.73
N GLU A 53 -2.74 21.38 10.67
CA GLU A 53 -3.69 22.22 9.94
C GLU A 53 -4.33 21.47 8.76
N GLY A 54 -3.95 20.21 8.53
CA GLY A 54 -4.46 19.43 7.40
C GLY A 54 -3.73 19.70 6.09
N THR A 55 -2.54 20.30 6.16
CA THR A 55 -1.69 20.61 5.00
C THR A 55 -0.45 19.72 4.97
N TRP A 56 0.34 19.83 3.92
CA TRP A 56 1.62 19.15 3.78
C TRP A 56 2.72 20.14 3.39
N HIS A 57 3.96 19.78 3.67
CA HIS A 57 5.13 20.47 3.16
C HIS A 57 6.32 19.50 3.03
N VAL A 58 7.29 19.90 2.20
CA VAL A 58 8.56 19.19 2.03
C VAL A 58 9.66 20.07 2.60
N SER A 59 10.47 19.51 3.49
CA SER A 59 11.60 20.21 4.10
C SER A 59 12.69 19.22 4.51
N PRO A 60 13.92 19.70 4.79
CA PRO A 60 14.93 18.92 5.48
C PRO A 60 14.42 18.46 6.87
N PRO A 61 15.04 17.43 7.47
CA PRO A 61 14.74 16.98 8.82
C PRO A 61 15.03 18.08 9.86
N ALA A 62 14.43 17.99 11.05
CA ALA A 62 14.71 18.96 12.09
C ALA A 62 16.20 19.02 12.45
N GLU A 63 16.72 20.25 12.58
CA GLU A 63 18.11 20.50 12.99
C GLU A 63 18.34 20.23 14.48
N GLU A 64 17.28 20.26 15.30
CA GLU A 64 17.37 20.05 16.75
C GLU A 64 17.66 18.59 17.10
N VAL A 65 18.60 18.37 18.03
CA VAL A 65 19.02 17.03 18.48
C VAL A 65 18.88 16.92 20.00
N PRO A 66 17.95 16.08 20.53
CA PRO A 66 16.99 15.26 19.80
C PRO A 66 15.80 16.06 19.26
N PRO A 67 15.18 15.65 18.14
CA PRO A 67 13.98 16.30 17.65
C PRO A 67 12.80 16.08 18.60
N LEU A 68 11.86 17.03 18.58
CA LEU A 68 10.68 17.00 19.43
C LEU A 68 9.71 15.86 19.06
N LEU A 69 9.53 15.60 17.77
CA LEU A 69 8.68 14.51 17.27
C LEU A 69 9.53 13.48 16.51
N PRO A 70 9.03 12.24 16.34
CA PRO A 70 9.63 11.32 15.39
C PRO A 70 9.74 11.95 14.00
N GLU A 71 10.90 11.79 13.37
CA GLU A 71 11.15 12.31 12.02
C GLU A 71 10.56 11.37 10.94
N PRO A 72 10.06 11.90 9.80
CA PRO A 72 9.65 11.11 8.66
C PRO A 72 10.85 10.49 7.93
N CYS A 73 10.58 9.68 6.92
CA CYS A 73 11.63 9.08 6.09
C CYS A 73 12.43 10.15 5.35
N LEU A 74 13.75 10.10 5.52
CA LEU A 74 14.72 11.04 4.98
C LEU A 74 15.16 10.64 3.57
N GLY A 75 15.29 11.62 2.68
CA GLY A 75 15.86 11.42 1.34
C GLY A 75 14.88 10.84 0.33
N ILE A 76 13.58 11.10 0.52
CA ILE A 76 12.55 10.65 -0.43
C ILE A 76 12.77 11.20 -1.85
N ASN A 77 13.44 12.35 -1.98
CA ASN A 77 13.76 12.98 -3.25
C ASN A 77 14.79 12.20 -4.08
N PHE A 78 15.72 11.45 -3.48
CA PHE A 78 16.73 10.71 -4.26
C PHE A 78 16.17 9.51 -5.01
N ALA A 79 15.15 8.86 -4.45
CA ALA A 79 14.50 7.73 -5.10
C ALA A 79 13.53 8.16 -6.22
N ARG A 80 13.20 9.46 -6.31
CA ARG A 80 12.14 9.99 -7.20
C ARG A 80 12.35 9.61 -8.66
N ASP A 81 13.56 9.81 -9.16
CA ASP A 81 13.89 9.59 -10.58
C ASP A 81 14.47 8.19 -10.85
N GLY A 82 14.71 7.41 -9.78
CA GLY A 82 15.26 6.05 -9.85
C GLY A 82 14.22 4.95 -10.06
N MET A 83 12.91 5.27 -10.06
CA MET A 83 11.82 4.30 -10.22
C MET A 83 10.58 4.93 -10.85
N PRO A 84 9.60 4.13 -11.33
CA PRO A 84 8.34 4.66 -11.84
C PRO A 84 7.64 5.54 -10.80
N ARG A 85 7.07 6.66 -11.26
CA ARG A 85 6.40 7.65 -10.41
C ARG A 85 5.36 7.04 -9.46
N ARG A 86 4.59 6.06 -9.94
CA ARG A 86 3.58 5.36 -9.13
C ARG A 86 4.22 4.59 -7.97
N ASP A 87 5.34 3.93 -8.22
CA ASP A 87 6.03 3.11 -7.23
C ASP A 87 6.75 4.00 -6.22
N TRP A 88 7.28 5.15 -6.66
CA TRP A 88 7.79 6.19 -5.76
C TRP A 88 6.71 6.75 -4.83
N LEU A 89 5.53 7.12 -5.36
CA LEU A 89 4.41 7.57 -4.55
C LEU A 89 3.96 6.50 -3.54
N ALA A 90 3.94 5.23 -3.96
CA ALA A 90 3.61 4.11 -3.09
C ALA A 90 4.65 3.92 -1.97
N LEU A 91 5.94 4.04 -2.29
CA LEU A 91 7.04 4.00 -1.31
C LEU A 91 6.89 5.12 -0.28
N VAL A 92 6.67 6.36 -0.73
CA VAL A 92 6.47 7.51 0.16
C VAL A 92 5.22 7.30 1.03
N ALA A 93 4.15 6.73 0.48
CA ALA A 93 2.93 6.43 1.21
C ALA A 93 3.18 5.44 2.37
N VAL A 94 3.90 4.34 2.12
CA VAL A 94 4.26 3.36 3.18
C VAL A 94 5.05 4.03 4.31
N HIS A 95 6.07 4.83 3.97
CA HIS A 95 6.85 5.53 4.98
C HIS A 95 6.00 6.54 5.76
N SER A 96 5.11 7.26 5.08
CA SER A 96 4.19 8.22 5.68
C SER A 96 3.21 7.56 6.65
N ASP A 97 2.67 6.39 6.31
CA ASP A 97 1.81 5.59 7.20
C ASP A 97 2.55 5.22 8.50
N THR A 98 3.82 4.80 8.40
CA THR A 98 4.63 4.46 9.60
C THR A 98 4.93 5.69 10.45
N TRP A 99 5.19 6.84 9.83
CA TRP A 99 5.44 8.09 10.52
C TRP A 99 4.21 8.58 11.28
N LEU A 100 3.03 8.54 10.66
CA LEU A 100 1.76 8.87 11.32
C LEU A 100 1.51 8.01 12.58
N MET A 101 1.76 6.70 12.47
CA MET A 101 1.68 5.78 13.61
C MET A 101 2.67 6.16 14.72
N SER A 102 3.91 6.45 14.35
CA SER A 102 4.97 6.86 15.29
C SER A 102 4.58 8.13 16.06
N VAL A 103 4.11 9.16 15.36
CA VAL A 103 3.67 10.44 15.96
C VAL A 103 2.45 10.23 16.87
N ALA A 104 1.45 9.45 16.44
CA ALA A 104 0.27 9.18 17.25
C ALA A 104 0.63 8.48 18.58
N PHE A 105 1.51 7.47 18.53
CA PHE A 105 1.92 6.74 19.73
C PHE A 105 2.97 7.47 20.57
N TYR A 106 3.72 8.40 19.98
CA TYR A 106 4.55 9.35 20.72
C TYR A 106 3.69 10.21 21.65
N TYR A 107 2.62 10.82 21.14
CA TYR A 107 1.67 11.55 21.99
C TYR A 107 0.91 10.62 22.94
N GLY A 108 0.69 9.37 22.53
CA GLY A 108 0.03 8.33 23.31
C GLY A 108 0.79 7.79 24.51
N VAL A 109 1.99 8.30 24.83
CA VAL A 109 2.86 7.76 25.91
C VAL A 109 2.18 7.71 27.28
N LYS A 110 1.26 8.65 27.57
CA LYS A 110 0.52 8.70 28.85
C LYS A 110 -0.81 7.95 28.82
N LEU A 111 -1.23 7.41 27.67
CA LEU A 111 -2.43 6.58 27.59
C LEU A 111 -2.18 5.25 28.28
N ASP A 112 -3.20 4.73 28.97
CA ASP A 112 -3.19 3.37 29.50
C ASP A 112 -3.35 2.33 28.38
N ILE A 113 -3.37 1.04 28.74
CA ILE A 113 -3.52 -0.05 27.79
C ILE A 113 -4.81 0.07 26.96
N ASN A 114 -5.91 0.51 27.58
CA ASN A 114 -7.20 0.66 26.93
C ASN A 114 -7.23 1.87 25.99
N GLY A 115 -6.61 2.99 26.40
CA GLY A 115 -6.47 4.18 25.58
C GLY A 115 -5.64 3.92 24.32
N ARG A 116 -4.52 3.20 24.45
CA ARG A 116 -3.70 2.79 23.29
C ARG A 116 -4.45 1.84 22.35
N ALA A 117 -5.20 0.88 22.90
CA ALA A 117 -6.03 -0.03 22.10
C ALA A 117 -7.17 0.71 21.38
N LYS A 118 -7.83 1.67 22.04
CA LYS A 118 -8.85 2.54 21.44
C LYS A 118 -8.24 3.37 20.30
N LEU A 119 -7.09 4.00 20.51
CA LEU A 119 -6.40 4.80 19.50
C LEU A 119 -6.05 3.96 18.27
N PHE A 120 -5.44 2.79 18.46
CA PHE A 120 -5.13 1.87 17.37
C PHE A 120 -6.38 1.50 16.57
N LYS A 121 -7.47 1.15 17.27
CA LYS A 121 -8.74 0.81 16.63
C LYS A 121 -9.29 1.94 15.77
N LEU A 122 -9.21 3.19 16.23
CA LEU A 122 -9.66 4.36 15.46
C LEU A 122 -8.80 4.57 14.22
N ILE A 123 -7.47 4.50 14.35
CA ILE A 123 -6.54 4.62 13.23
C ILE A 123 -6.82 3.54 12.17
N ASN A 124 -6.98 2.29 12.60
CA ASN A 124 -7.17 1.13 11.73
C ASN A 124 -8.57 1.03 11.09
N GLN A 125 -9.47 1.99 11.35
CA GLN A 125 -10.75 2.11 10.65
C GLN A 125 -10.64 2.90 9.33
N GLN A 126 -9.51 3.57 9.11
CA GLN A 126 -9.22 4.29 7.87
C GLN A 126 -8.34 3.42 6.96
N PRO A 127 -8.50 3.49 5.64
CA PRO A 127 -7.52 2.89 4.74
C PRO A 127 -6.17 3.58 4.93
N THR A 128 -5.08 2.85 4.72
CA THR A 128 -3.74 3.44 4.75
C THR A 128 -3.53 4.39 3.57
N LEU A 129 -2.55 5.28 3.64
CA LEU A 129 -2.18 6.11 2.49
C LEU A 129 -1.78 5.22 1.32
N PHE A 130 -1.02 4.14 1.59
CA PHE A 130 -0.63 3.17 0.57
C PHE A 130 -1.82 2.50 -0.12
N GLU A 131 -2.83 2.04 0.63
CA GLU A 131 -4.05 1.43 0.06
C GLU A 131 -4.78 2.40 -0.87
N VAL A 132 -4.86 3.68 -0.49
CA VAL A 132 -5.51 4.70 -1.32
C VAL A 132 -4.69 5.00 -2.58
N VAL A 133 -3.38 5.25 -2.44
CA VAL A 133 -2.49 5.59 -3.56
C VAL A 133 -2.38 4.47 -4.59
N THR A 134 -2.35 3.21 -4.14
CA THR A 134 -2.26 2.05 -5.02
C THR A 134 -3.60 1.55 -5.54
N ASN A 135 -4.72 2.13 -5.08
CA ASN A 135 -6.08 1.60 -5.28
C ASN A 135 -6.23 0.13 -4.82
N ARG A 136 -5.35 -0.36 -3.93
CA ARG A 136 -5.56 -1.63 -3.24
C ARG A 136 -6.72 -1.44 -2.29
N LYS A 137 -7.90 -1.92 -2.68
CA LYS A 137 -9.02 -2.07 -1.75
C LYS A 137 -8.51 -2.94 -0.60
N ALA A 138 -8.52 -2.41 0.62
CA ALA A 138 -8.33 -3.21 1.82
C ALA A 138 -9.15 -4.50 1.66
N ALA A 139 -8.52 -5.66 1.87
CA ALA A 139 -9.21 -6.96 1.86
C ALA A 139 -10.29 -7.08 2.95
N ASN A 140 -10.58 -6.00 3.68
CA ASN A 140 -11.56 -5.93 4.75
C ASN A 140 -12.94 -5.52 4.23
N LYS A 141 -13.75 -6.52 3.89
CA LYS A 141 -15.18 -6.42 4.17
C LYS A 141 -15.39 -6.59 5.68
N PRO A 142 -15.95 -5.61 6.40
CA PRO A 142 -16.49 -5.85 7.74
C PRO A 142 -17.78 -6.65 7.57
N GLY A 143 -17.65 -7.97 7.62
CA GLY A 143 -18.74 -8.91 7.38
C GLY A 143 -18.21 -10.27 6.96
N ALA A 144 -17.37 -10.88 7.81
CA ALA A 144 -16.98 -12.27 7.65
C ALA A 144 -18.21 -13.15 7.92
N GLY A 145 -18.95 -13.47 6.85
CA GLY A 145 -19.60 -14.76 6.75
C GLY A 145 -18.54 -15.88 6.87
N PRO A 146 -18.96 -17.15 7.00
CA PRO A 146 -18.05 -18.26 7.17
C PRO A 146 -16.93 -18.20 6.12
N PRO A 147 -15.67 -18.50 6.50
CA PRO A 147 -14.55 -18.44 5.56
C PRO A 147 -14.91 -19.23 4.30
N PRO A 148 -14.60 -18.71 3.10
CA PRO A 148 -14.82 -19.46 1.87
C PRO A 148 -14.14 -20.82 2.03
N LYS A 149 -14.86 -21.88 1.65
CA LYS A 149 -14.32 -23.25 1.72
C LYS A 149 -12.96 -23.25 1.02
N LYS A 150 -11.89 -23.57 1.75
CA LYS A 150 -10.55 -23.78 1.17
C LYS A 150 -10.71 -24.69 -0.03
N GLN A 151 -10.43 -24.17 -1.21
CA GLN A 151 -10.46 -24.95 -2.43
C GLN A 151 -9.28 -25.91 -2.32
N LYS A 152 -9.57 -27.22 -2.23
CA LYS A 152 -8.53 -28.23 -2.15
C LYS A 152 -7.84 -28.29 -3.50
N PHE A 153 -6.63 -27.75 -3.58
CA PHE A 153 -5.73 -27.96 -4.70
C PHE A 153 -4.90 -29.22 -4.41
N ASP A 154 -4.80 -30.12 -5.39
CA ASP A 154 -3.95 -31.33 -5.29
C ASP A 154 -2.47 -31.02 -5.60
N ARG A 155 -2.12 -29.74 -5.77
CA ARG A 155 -0.78 -29.24 -6.11
C ARG A 155 -0.24 -28.32 -5.02
N PRO A 156 1.10 -28.19 -4.90
CA PRO A 156 1.71 -27.15 -4.07
C PRO A 156 1.18 -25.77 -4.46
N THR A 157 0.91 -24.92 -3.46
CA THR A 157 0.36 -23.58 -3.69
C THR A 157 1.40 -22.55 -4.09
N GLU A 158 2.69 -22.85 -3.89
CA GLU A 158 3.83 -22.05 -4.33
C GLU A 158 4.98 -22.94 -4.83
N SER A 159 5.77 -22.44 -5.78
CA SER A 159 6.96 -23.11 -6.31
C SER A 159 8.02 -22.11 -6.78
N ALA A 160 9.28 -22.53 -6.85
CA ALA A 160 10.36 -21.72 -7.42
C ALA A 160 10.38 -21.72 -8.95
N PHE A 161 9.78 -22.75 -9.57
CA PHE A 161 9.73 -22.93 -11.01
C PHE A 161 8.30 -23.27 -11.44
N PRO A 162 7.85 -22.78 -12.61
CA PRO A 162 6.53 -23.11 -13.10
C PRO A 162 6.50 -24.57 -13.60
N SER A 163 5.35 -25.21 -13.46
CA SER A 163 5.07 -26.53 -14.02
C SER A 163 4.21 -26.46 -15.29
N GLY A 164 3.55 -25.32 -15.54
CA GLY A 164 2.66 -25.10 -16.68
C GLY A 164 3.32 -24.60 -17.95
N LYS A 165 2.49 -24.40 -18.98
CA LYS A 165 2.87 -23.76 -20.25
C LYS A 165 2.63 -22.25 -20.16
N LEU A 166 3.62 -21.42 -20.49
CA LEU A 166 3.45 -19.97 -20.61
C LEU A 166 2.22 -19.61 -21.47
N ILE A 167 1.41 -18.70 -20.95
CA ILE A 167 0.25 -18.18 -21.68
C ILE A 167 0.72 -17.44 -22.93
N LYS A 168 0.01 -17.63 -24.05
CA LYS A 168 0.24 -16.92 -25.31
C LYS A 168 -0.99 -16.11 -25.70
N GLU A 169 -0.84 -15.16 -26.61
CA GLU A 169 -1.98 -14.37 -27.11
C GLU A 169 -3.13 -15.24 -27.64
N ALA A 170 -2.81 -16.36 -28.29
CA ALA A 170 -3.81 -17.32 -28.79
C ALA A 170 -4.57 -18.05 -27.67
N ASP A 171 -4.02 -18.11 -26.46
CA ASP A 171 -4.65 -18.74 -25.31
C ASP A 171 -5.60 -17.76 -24.58
N VAL A 172 -5.54 -16.45 -24.87
CA VAL A 172 -6.36 -15.41 -24.24
C VAL A 172 -7.80 -15.46 -24.75
N GLY A 173 -8.73 -15.83 -23.87
CA GLY A 173 -10.15 -15.82 -24.19
C GLY A 173 -11.03 -16.42 -23.09
N PRO A 174 -12.35 -16.51 -23.33
CA PRO A 174 -13.32 -16.99 -22.34
C PRO A 174 -13.04 -18.40 -21.80
N GLN A 175 -12.34 -19.23 -22.57
CA GLN A 175 -11.91 -20.59 -22.20
C GLN A 175 -10.96 -20.66 -21.01
N LEU A 176 -10.35 -19.53 -20.62
CA LEU A 176 -9.49 -19.48 -19.45
C LEU A 176 -10.28 -19.58 -18.14
N ARG A 177 -11.58 -19.26 -18.15
CA ARG A 177 -12.39 -19.30 -16.94
C ARG A 177 -12.50 -20.73 -16.37
N GLY A 178 -12.17 -20.87 -15.09
CA GLY A 178 -12.13 -22.13 -14.34
C GLY A 178 -10.83 -22.91 -14.51
N ARG A 179 -9.87 -22.40 -15.30
CA ARG A 179 -8.54 -23.04 -15.42
C ARG A 179 -7.67 -22.68 -14.23
N GLN A 180 -6.83 -23.64 -13.85
CA GLN A 180 -5.72 -23.41 -12.96
C GLN A 180 -4.53 -22.86 -13.73
N ALA A 181 -3.81 -21.96 -13.09
CA ALA A 181 -2.63 -21.31 -13.61
C ALA A 181 -1.61 -21.13 -12.48
N GLU A 182 -0.36 -20.85 -12.83
CA GLU A 182 0.63 -20.37 -11.88
C GLU A 182 1.00 -18.93 -12.26
N MET A 183 0.99 -18.02 -11.29
CA MET A 183 1.37 -16.62 -11.50
C MET A 183 2.72 -16.33 -10.85
N PHE A 184 3.61 -15.69 -11.59
CA PHE A 184 4.92 -15.29 -11.10
C PHE A 184 4.83 -13.98 -10.31
N TRP A 185 5.46 -13.94 -9.14
CA TRP A 185 5.59 -12.74 -8.33
C TRP A 185 7.06 -12.28 -8.28
N PRO A 186 7.40 -11.10 -8.83
CA PRO A 186 8.79 -10.63 -8.89
C PRO A 186 9.43 -10.36 -7.52
N ASP A 187 8.66 -9.95 -6.51
CA ASP A 187 9.21 -9.52 -5.21
C ASP A 187 9.93 -10.65 -4.48
N ASP A 188 9.43 -11.88 -4.60
CA ASP A 188 9.98 -13.07 -3.93
C ASP A 188 10.45 -14.16 -4.89
N GLN A 189 10.34 -13.92 -6.21
CA GLN A 189 10.75 -14.82 -7.28
C GLN A 189 10.05 -16.19 -7.22
N LYS A 190 8.77 -16.22 -6.82
CA LYS A 190 7.97 -17.44 -6.74
C LYS A 190 6.81 -17.47 -7.71
N TRP A 191 6.34 -18.68 -7.97
CA TRP A 191 5.14 -18.99 -8.72
C TRP A 191 4.03 -19.41 -7.76
N TYR A 192 2.85 -18.84 -7.92
CA TYR A 192 1.70 -19.07 -7.06
C TYR A 192 0.56 -19.72 -7.81
N LEU A 193 0.00 -20.79 -7.23
CA LEU A 193 -1.14 -21.48 -7.81
C LEU A 193 -2.41 -20.63 -7.67
N VAL A 194 -3.04 -20.37 -8.81
CA VAL A 194 -4.26 -19.56 -8.91
C VAL A 194 -5.31 -20.24 -9.78
N GLU A 195 -6.56 -19.90 -9.58
CA GLU A 195 -7.66 -20.22 -10.50
C GLU A 195 -8.17 -18.94 -11.18
N ILE A 196 -8.31 -18.98 -12.50
CA ILE A 196 -8.89 -17.89 -13.28
C ILE A 196 -10.41 -17.93 -13.13
N THR A 197 -10.98 -17.12 -12.26
CA THR A 197 -12.43 -17.17 -11.93
C THR A 197 -13.30 -16.33 -12.86
N HIS A 198 -12.73 -15.28 -13.45
CA HIS A 198 -13.41 -14.40 -14.41
C HIS A 198 -12.46 -13.94 -15.51
N VAL A 199 -12.99 -13.72 -16.71
CA VAL A 199 -12.26 -13.20 -17.86
C VAL A 199 -13.17 -12.23 -18.61
N ASN A 200 -12.70 -11.00 -18.80
CA ASN A 200 -13.32 -10.04 -19.69
C ASN A 200 -12.56 -10.03 -21.02
N PRO A 201 -13.09 -10.67 -22.08
CA PRO A 201 -12.38 -10.78 -23.35
C PRO A 201 -12.24 -9.44 -24.08
N LYS A 202 -13.02 -8.40 -23.72
CA LYS A 202 -12.92 -7.08 -24.35
C LYS A 202 -11.78 -6.25 -23.77
N THR A 203 -11.66 -6.24 -22.45
CA THR A 203 -10.59 -5.50 -21.75
C THR A 203 -9.35 -6.34 -21.51
N LYS A 204 -9.42 -7.65 -21.83
CA LYS A 204 -8.39 -8.67 -21.52
C LYS A 204 -8.01 -8.73 -20.04
N GLN A 205 -8.89 -8.26 -19.17
CA GLN A 205 -8.71 -8.39 -17.72
C GLN A 205 -9.20 -9.76 -17.25
N ALA A 206 -8.48 -10.37 -16.34
CA ALA A 206 -8.89 -11.59 -15.66
C ALA A 206 -8.89 -11.39 -14.15
N LYS A 207 -9.83 -12.05 -13.48
CA LYS A 207 -9.81 -12.20 -12.02
C LYS A 207 -9.23 -13.56 -11.68
N ILE A 208 -8.13 -13.57 -10.94
CA ILE A 208 -7.47 -14.77 -10.46
C ILE A 208 -7.69 -14.90 -8.95
N THR A 209 -7.81 -16.13 -8.46
CA THR A 209 -8.04 -16.41 -7.04
C THR A 209 -6.99 -17.40 -6.56
N TYR A 210 -6.29 -17.07 -5.48
CA TYR A 210 -5.28 -17.91 -4.86
C TYR A 210 -5.91 -19.03 -4.02
N ALA A 211 -5.11 -20.02 -3.65
CA ALA A 211 -5.52 -21.05 -2.70
C ALA A 211 -5.94 -20.53 -1.32
N THR A 212 -5.48 -19.34 -0.94
CA THR A 212 -5.89 -18.62 0.28
C THR A 212 -7.31 -18.07 0.20
N GLY A 213 -7.87 -17.94 -1.00
CA GLY A 213 -9.16 -17.30 -1.27
C GLY A 213 -9.04 -15.80 -1.58
N GLU A 214 -7.85 -15.23 -1.49
CA GLU A 214 -7.55 -13.88 -1.98
C GLU A 214 -7.64 -13.85 -3.50
N PHE A 215 -7.90 -12.66 -4.08
CA PHE A 215 -8.01 -12.52 -5.52
C PHE A 215 -7.33 -11.24 -6.00
N GLU A 216 -6.88 -11.27 -7.24
CA GLU A 216 -6.34 -10.11 -7.95
C GLU A 216 -6.97 -9.98 -9.34
N GLU A 217 -6.95 -8.76 -9.87
CA GLU A 217 -7.31 -8.47 -11.25
C GLU A 217 -6.02 -8.21 -12.04
N VAL A 218 -5.82 -8.96 -13.12
CA VAL A 218 -4.60 -8.94 -13.94
C VAL A 218 -4.93 -8.60 -15.39
N ASP A 219 -3.99 -7.94 -16.07
CA ASP A 219 -4.03 -7.72 -17.50
C ASP A 219 -3.37 -8.90 -18.23
N LEU A 220 -4.15 -9.64 -19.03
CA LEU A 220 -3.66 -10.82 -19.73
C LEU A 220 -2.61 -10.48 -20.80
N ASP A 221 -2.61 -9.27 -21.38
CA ASP A 221 -1.56 -8.87 -22.34
C ASP A 221 -0.22 -8.65 -21.64
N GLU A 222 -0.23 -8.10 -20.42
CA GLU A 222 0.96 -7.98 -19.58
C GLU A 222 1.49 -9.35 -19.18
N MET A 223 0.59 -10.25 -18.75
CA MET A 223 0.97 -11.62 -18.36
C MET A 223 1.62 -12.41 -19.51
N VAL A 224 1.12 -12.23 -20.75
CA VAL A 224 1.71 -12.83 -21.96
C VAL A 224 3.07 -12.21 -22.28
N ARG A 225 3.17 -10.87 -22.24
CA ARG A 225 4.37 -10.13 -22.61
C ARG A 225 5.54 -10.44 -21.68
N ASP A 226 5.28 -10.46 -20.38
CA ASP A 226 6.31 -10.60 -19.36
C ASP A 226 6.56 -12.07 -18.99
N GLY A 227 5.69 -12.97 -19.48
CA GLY A 227 5.78 -14.39 -19.17
C GLY A 227 5.48 -14.70 -17.70
N HIS A 228 4.63 -13.89 -17.07
CA HIS A 228 4.30 -13.97 -15.64
C HIS A 228 3.14 -14.93 -15.33
N MET A 229 2.67 -15.69 -16.31
CA MET A 229 1.61 -16.67 -16.10
C MET A 229 1.83 -17.94 -16.92
N THR A 230 1.68 -19.09 -16.27
CA THR A 230 1.60 -20.40 -16.93
C THR A 230 0.22 -21.01 -16.74
N LEU A 231 -0.29 -21.69 -17.76
CA LEU A 231 -1.52 -22.46 -17.70
C LEU A 231 -1.21 -23.93 -17.38
N LEU A 232 -1.98 -24.50 -16.45
CA LEU A 232 -1.92 -25.91 -16.06
C LEU A 232 -2.89 -26.78 -16.86
#